data_AF-A0A957NGY5-F1
#
_entry.id   AF-A0A957NGY5-F1
#
_cell.length_a   1.000
_cell.length_b   1.000
_cell.length_c   1.000
_cell.angle_alpha   90.00
_cell.angle_beta   90.00
_cell.angle_gamma   90.00
#
_symmetry.space_group_name_H-M   'P 1'
#
loop_
_entity.id
_entity.type
_entity.pdbx_description
1 polymer ?
#
loop_
_entity_poly.entity_id
_entity_poly.type
_entity_poly.pdbx_seq_one_letter_code
_entity_poly.pdbx_strand_id
1 'polypeptide(L)'
;MTRAILRPLFTLLVLPLLLFLLTAQPAPASGPVPGEIFINEVLADPLTLSSEAVELYNATTGPIDLSGYWIDDIAAGGGTPQALPAGTVLAAGGHYVHQTNNLLNNGGDDVRLLSPD
;
A
#
# COMPACT_ATOMS: atom_id res chain seq x y z
N MET A 1 -31.52 -60.17 27.88
CA MET A 1 -31.61 -59.83 26.45
C MET A 1 -31.55 -58.33 26.32
N THR A 2 -30.41 -57.75 25.92
CA THR A 2 -30.27 -56.30 25.72
C THR A 2 -29.48 -56.08 24.44
N ARG A 3 -30.14 -55.62 23.37
CA ARG A 3 -29.50 -55.30 22.09
C ARG A 3 -29.03 -53.84 22.13
N ALA A 4 -27.73 -53.61 22.04
CA ALA A 4 -27.16 -52.28 21.95
C ALA A 4 -27.26 -51.76 20.49
N ILE A 5 -27.70 -50.51 20.36
CA ILE A 5 -27.89 -49.78 19.10
C ILE A 5 -26.53 -49.20 18.69
N LEU A 6 -26.02 -49.59 17.51
CA LEU A 6 -24.83 -49.00 16.91
C LEU A 6 -25.24 -47.66 16.23
N ARG A 7 -24.70 -46.53 16.70
CA ARG A 7 -24.84 -45.23 16.03
C ARG A 7 -23.71 -45.08 14.98
N PRO A 8 -24.00 -44.70 13.72
CA PRO A 8 -22.94 -44.47 12.74
C PRO A 8 -22.24 -43.15 13.03
N LEU A 9 -20.91 -43.23 13.21
CA LEU A 9 -20.00 -42.11 13.42
C LEU A 9 -19.80 -41.43 12.05
N PHE A 10 -20.43 -40.27 11.83
CA PHE A 10 -20.24 -39.46 10.63
C PHE A 10 -18.97 -38.61 10.80
N THR A 11 -18.07 -38.75 9.84
CA THR A 11 -16.70 -38.24 9.77
C THR A 11 -16.61 -36.72 9.97
N LEU A 12 -15.91 -36.29 11.02
CA LEU A 12 -15.56 -34.89 11.29
C LEU A 12 -14.14 -34.64 10.77
N LEU A 13 -13.98 -34.50 9.44
CA LEU A 13 -12.68 -34.22 8.81
C LEU A 13 -12.80 -33.19 7.68
N VAL A 14 -13.24 -31.97 8.00
CA VAL A 14 -13.10 -30.80 7.10
C VAL A 14 -12.56 -29.57 7.84
N LEU A 15 -12.08 -29.73 9.08
CA LEU A 15 -11.81 -28.60 9.97
C LEU A 15 -10.34 -28.24 10.29
N PRO A 16 -9.28 -28.65 9.54
CA PRO A 16 -7.99 -27.97 9.71
C PRO A 16 -7.64 -27.01 8.56
N LEU A 17 -8.28 -27.11 7.38
CA LEU A 17 -7.89 -26.25 6.25
C LEU A 17 -8.47 -24.83 6.32
N LEU A 18 -9.56 -24.63 7.06
CA LEU A 18 -10.18 -23.31 7.23
C LEU A 18 -9.51 -22.46 8.33
N LEU A 19 -8.67 -23.04 9.18
CA LEU A 19 -7.97 -22.30 10.25
C LEU A 19 -6.65 -21.67 9.78
N PHE A 20 -6.10 -22.12 8.63
CA PHE A 20 -4.87 -21.56 8.06
C PHE A 20 -5.08 -20.26 7.29
N LEU A 21 -6.33 -19.94 6.88
CA LEU A 21 -6.66 -18.66 6.25
C LEU A 21 -6.93 -17.51 7.24
N LEU A 22 -6.94 -17.78 8.56
CA LEU A 22 -7.26 -16.76 9.58
C LEU A 22 -6.02 -16.18 10.29
N THR A 23 -4.81 -16.58 9.91
CA THR A 23 -3.57 -16.07 10.52
C THR A 23 -2.51 -15.68 9.51
N ALA A 24 -2.90 -15.15 8.33
CA ALA A 24 -2.02 -14.22 7.62
C ALA A 24 -1.88 -12.98 8.51
N GLN A 25 -1.10 -13.12 9.58
CA GLN A 25 -0.74 -12.04 10.48
C GLN A 25 0.08 -11.10 9.63
N PRO A 26 -0.39 -9.86 9.37
CA PRO A 26 0.48 -8.88 8.78
C PRO A 26 1.72 -8.81 9.67
N ALA A 27 2.90 -9.00 9.07
CA ALA A 27 4.14 -8.72 9.77
C ALA A 27 4.02 -7.32 10.38
N PRO A 28 4.61 -7.05 11.56
CA PRO A 28 4.63 -5.69 12.08
C PRO A 28 5.11 -4.79 10.95
N ALA A 29 4.29 -3.83 10.56
CA ALA A 29 4.63 -2.83 9.57
C ALA A 29 5.76 -2.00 10.18
N SER A 30 7.00 -2.46 10.01
CA SER A 30 8.13 -1.54 9.99
C SER A 30 7.81 -0.61 8.84
N GLY A 31 7.48 0.66 9.16
CA GLY A 31 7.35 1.68 8.15
C GLY A 31 8.58 1.62 7.24
N PRO A 32 8.42 1.80 5.92
CA PRO A 32 9.51 1.50 5.02
C PRO A 32 10.78 2.21 5.39
N VAL A 33 11.86 1.43 5.48
CA VAL A 33 13.21 1.95 5.68
C VAL A 33 13.53 2.89 4.49
N PRO A 34 14.26 4.01 4.69
CA PRO A 34 14.71 4.82 3.57
C PRO A 34 15.32 3.95 2.46
N GLY A 35 14.76 4.05 1.25
CA GLY A 35 15.15 3.21 0.10
C GLY A 35 14.23 2.01 -0.20
N GLU A 36 13.09 1.86 0.47
CA GLU A 36 12.10 0.81 0.16
C GLU A 36 11.01 1.27 -0.82
N ILE A 37 10.59 2.54 -0.72
CA ILE A 37 9.69 3.19 -1.68
C ILE A 37 10.50 4.20 -2.51
N PHE A 38 10.32 4.14 -3.83
CA PHE A 38 10.91 5.07 -4.78
C PHE A 38 9.83 5.90 -5.46
N ILE A 39 10.13 7.17 -5.76
CA ILE A 39 9.39 7.91 -6.78
C ILE A 39 9.87 7.39 -8.13
N ASN A 40 9.00 6.71 -8.86
CA ASN A 40 9.33 6.08 -10.15
C ASN A 40 9.09 7.03 -11.32
N GLU A 41 7.96 7.74 -11.32
CA GLU A 41 7.59 8.69 -12.38
C GLU A 41 6.95 9.95 -11.79
N VAL A 42 7.15 11.08 -12.48
CA VAL A 42 6.56 12.37 -12.15
C VAL A 42 5.98 12.99 -13.42
N LEU A 43 4.74 13.44 -13.35
CA LEU A 43 4.04 14.15 -14.40
C LEU A 43 3.58 15.51 -13.86
N ALA A 44 4.41 16.54 -14.03
CA ALA A 44 4.17 17.88 -13.51
C ALA A 44 3.37 18.80 -14.46
N ASP A 45 3.54 18.66 -15.78
CA ASP A 45 2.84 19.50 -16.77
C ASP A 45 2.21 18.63 -17.88
N PRO A 46 1.09 17.95 -17.57
CA PRO A 46 0.43 17.11 -18.55
C PRO A 46 -0.26 17.94 -19.65
N LEU A 47 0.18 17.76 -20.89
CA LEU A 47 -0.45 18.39 -22.06
C LEU A 47 -1.90 17.92 -22.32
N THR A 48 -2.23 16.68 -21.93
CA THR A 48 -3.50 16.01 -22.28
C THR A 48 -4.26 15.46 -21.08
N LEU A 49 -3.61 15.32 -19.92
CA LEU A 49 -4.25 14.90 -18.69
C LEU A 49 -4.59 16.15 -17.88
N SER A 50 -5.77 16.20 -17.29
CA SER A 50 -6.22 17.36 -16.50
C SER A 50 -5.61 17.41 -15.09
N SER A 51 -4.71 16.48 -14.76
CA SER A 51 -4.14 16.30 -13.42
C SER A 51 -2.68 15.86 -13.50
N GLU A 52 -1.85 16.45 -12.65
CA GLU A 52 -0.50 16.03 -12.33
C GLU A 52 -0.49 14.63 -11.70
N ALA A 53 0.66 13.95 -11.70
CA ALA A 53 0.78 12.66 -11.03
C ALA A 53 2.20 12.38 -10.51
N VAL A 54 2.26 11.60 -9.42
CA VAL A 54 3.49 11.00 -8.91
C VAL A 54 3.26 9.50 -8.77
N GLU A 55 4.13 8.71 -9.37
CA GLU A 55 4.12 7.25 -9.23
C GLU A 55 5.15 6.80 -8.19
N LEU A 56 4.72 5.93 -7.29
CA LEU A 56 5.53 5.28 -6.28
C LEU A 56 5.76 3.81 -6.65
N TYR A 57 6.97 3.31 -6.40
CA TYR A 57 7.37 1.91 -6.60
C TYR A 57 7.88 1.31 -5.29
N ASN A 58 7.37 0.12 -4.94
CA ASN A 58 7.84 -0.67 -3.81
C ASN A 58 8.88 -1.69 -4.27
N ALA A 59 10.14 -1.48 -3.92
CA ALA A 59 11.24 -2.37 -4.30
C ALA A 59 11.41 -3.60 -3.39
N THR A 60 10.59 -3.72 -2.35
CA THR A 60 10.68 -4.80 -1.38
C THR A 60 9.94 -6.06 -1.85
N THR A 61 10.14 -7.16 -1.12
CA THR A 61 9.43 -8.42 -1.35
C THR A 61 8.12 -8.53 -0.55
N GLY A 62 7.72 -7.49 0.18
CA GLY A 62 6.52 -7.46 1.02
C GLY A 62 5.59 -6.28 0.68
N PRO A 63 4.31 -6.33 1.08
CA PRO A 63 3.43 -5.19 0.96
C PRO A 63 3.83 -4.08 1.94
N ILE A 64 3.61 -2.83 1.55
CA ILE A 64 3.86 -1.63 2.34
C ILE A 64 2.54 -0.88 2.52
N ASP A 65 2.24 -0.44 3.74
CA ASP A 65 1.13 0.48 4.02
C ASP A 65 1.61 1.92 3.81
N LEU A 66 0.95 2.64 2.91
CA LEU A 66 1.23 4.04 2.59
C LEU A 66 0.42 5.02 3.45
N SER A 67 -0.33 4.53 4.43
CA SER A 67 -1.08 5.38 5.35
C SER A 67 -0.16 6.35 6.10
N GLY A 68 -0.49 7.63 6.05
CA GLY A 68 0.28 8.68 6.73
C GLY A 68 1.50 9.18 5.95
N TYR A 69 1.80 8.62 4.78
CA TYR A 69 2.77 9.19 3.85
C TYR A 69 2.19 10.43 3.16
N TRP A 70 3.07 11.31 2.70
CA TRP A 70 2.70 12.52 1.96
C TRP A 70 3.54 12.70 0.71
N ILE A 71 2.93 13.22 -0.35
CA ILE A 71 3.61 13.74 -1.53
C ILE A 71 3.76 15.24 -1.38
N ASP A 72 4.95 15.72 -1.66
CA ASP A 72 5.27 17.13 -1.69
C ASP A 72 6.13 17.45 -2.91
N ASP A 73 6.08 18.70 -3.35
CA ASP A 73 6.97 19.23 -4.38
C ASP A 73 8.34 19.46 -3.72
N ILE A 74 8.58 20.65 -3.18
CA ILE A 74 9.83 21.00 -2.50
C ILE A 74 9.57 21.62 -1.12
N ALA A 75 10.58 21.55 -0.24
CA ALA A 75 10.53 22.20 1.06
C ALA A 75 10.18 23.69 0.92
N ALA A 76 9.00 24.06 1.42
CA ALA A 76 8.50 25.44 1.40
C ALA A 76 8.36 26.05 -0.01
N GLY A 77 8.14 25.22 -1.04
CA GLY A 77 7.78 25.64 -2.40
C GLY A 77 6.71 24.73 -2.98
N GLY A 78 6.21 25.05 -4.18
CA GLY A 78 5.10 24.32 -4.79
C GLY A 78 3.76 24.46 -4.06
N GLY A 79 2.91 23.45 -4.21
CA GLY A 79 1.62 23.35 -3.52
C GLY A 79 1.74 22.88 -2.06
N THR A 80 0.59 22.81 -1.37
CA THR A 80 0.58 22.24 -0.01
C THR A 80 0.78 20.72 -0.10
N PRO A 81 1.68 20.12 0.72
CA PRO A 81 1.85 18.66 0.76
C PRO A 81 0.51 17.93 0.85
N GLN A 82 0.39 16.80 0.15
CA GLN A 82 -0.83 16.00 0.11
C GLN A 82 -0.63 14.63 0.74
N ALA A 83 -1.53 14.29 1.67
CA ALA A 83 -1.53 12.98 2.31
C ALA A 83 -1.98 11.90 1.33
N LEU A 84 -1.31 10.74 1.36
CA LEU A 84 -1.79 9.55 0.69
C LEU A 84 -3.01 8.99 1.43
N PRO A 85 -4.00 8.42 0.70
CA PRO A 85 -5.21 7.89 1.32
C PRO A 85 -4.91 6.79 2.34
N ALA A 86 -5.53 6.86 3.52
CA ALA A 86 -5.40 5.81 4.53
C ALA A 86 -5.90 4.45 4.02
N GLY A 87 -5.22 3.39 4.42
CA GLY A 87 -5.47 2.01 3.96
C GLY A 87 -4.92 1.70 2.57
N THR A 88 -4.15 2.61 1.96
CA THR A 88 -3.48 2.34 0.68
C THR A 88 -2.34 1.35 0.92
N VAL A 89 -2.46 0.14 0.37
CA VAL A 89 -1.41 -0.88 0.46
C VAL A 89 -0.73 -1.05 -0.89
N LEU A 90 0.57 -0.79 -0.92
CA LEU A 90 1.42 -0.97 -2.09
C LEU A 90 2.04 -2.37 -2.06
N ALA A 91 1.60 -3.24 -2.97
CA ALA A 91 2.08 -4.62 -3.05
C ALA A 91 3.60 -4.69 -3.32
N ALA A 92 4.22 -5.83 -3.01
CA ALA A 92 5.62 -6.11 -3.32
C ALA A 92 5.89 -5.95 -4.82
N GLY A 93 6.91 -5.18 -5.20
CA GLY A 93 7.19 -4.87 -6.60
C GLY A 93 6.10 -4.06 -7.30
N GLY A 94 5.12 -3.53 -6.55
CA GLY A 94 3.96 -2.84 -7.09
C GLY A 94 4.20 -1.35 -7.32
N HIS A 95 3.28 -0.76 -8.09
CA HIS A 95 3.24 0.67 -8.38
C HIS A 95 1.93 1.29 -7.85
N TYR A 96 2.02 2.54 -7.39
CA TYR A 96 0.85 3.34 -7.00
C TYR A 96 0.97 4.75 -7.59
N VAL A 97 -0.06 5.18 -8.30
CA VAL A 97 -0.12 6.51 -8.91
C VAL A 97 -1.00 7.42 -8.05
N HIS A 98 -0.40 8.47 -7.53
CA HIS A 98 -1.13 9.55 -6.86
C HIS A 98 -1.41 10.68 -7.86
N GLN A 99 -2.68 10.92 -8.14
CA GLN A 99 -3.10 12.07 -8.94
C GLN A 99 -3.19 13.32 -8.07
N THR A 100 -2.69 14.43 -8.60
CA THR A 100 -2.69 15.72 -7.93
C THR A 100 -3.08 16.84 -8.90
N ASN A 101 -3.40 18.02 -8.34
CA ASN A 101 -3.74 19.21 -9.12
C ASN A 101 -3.02 20.41 -8.51
N ASN A 102 -2.11 21.03 -9.26
CA ASN A 102 -1.38 22.22 -8.85
C ASN A 102 -0.58 22.01 -7.54
N LEU A 103 -0.02 20.80 -7.38
CA LEU A 103 0.95 20.49 -6.35
C LEU A 103 2.36 20.71 -6.88
N LEU A 104 2.63 20.15 -8.06
CA LEU A 104 3.93 20.18 -8.72
C LEU A 104 4.06 21.47 -9.52
N ASN A 105 5.22 22.10 -9.46
CA ASN A 105 5.50 23.23 -10.32
C ASN A 105 6.29 22.80 -11.57
N ASN A 106 6.25 23.62 -12.63
CA ASN A 106 6.95 23.34 -13.89
C ASN A 106 8.36 23.95 -13.94
N GLY A 107 8.93 24.31 -12.77
CA GLY A 107 10.21 25.00 -12.61
C GLY A 107 11.46 24.11 -12.73
N GLY A 108 11.28 22.78 -12.78
CA GLY A 108 12.38 21.82 -12.75
C GLY A 108 12.81 21.41 -11.34
N ASP A 109 11.89 21.49 -10.39
CA ASP A 109 12.12 21.31 -8.96
C ASP A 109 12.06 19.83 -8.53
N ASP A 110 12.49 19.54 -7.31
CA ASP A 110 12.47 18.19 -6.72
C ASP A 110 11.03 17.77 -6.32
N VAL A 111 10.78 16.45 -6.22
CA VAL A 111 9.57 15.88 -5.60
C VAL A 111 9.97 15.05 -4.38
N ARG A 112 9.21 15.15 -3.30
CA ARG A 112 9.51 14.51 -2.01
C ARG A 112 8.40 13.57 -1.58
N LEU A 113 8.80 12.37 -1.15
CA LEU A 113 7.95 11.47 -0.38
C LEU A 113 8.29 11.63 1.10
N LEU A 114 7.31 12.04 1.89
CA LEU A 114 7.46 12.21 3.34
C LEU A 114 6.87 10.99 4.05
N SER A 115 7.64 10.37 4.94
CA SER A 115 7.18 9.26 5.78
C SER A 115 6.37 9.77 6.97
N PRO A 116 5.40 8.98 7.48
CA PRO A 116 4.87 9.19 8.82
C PRO A 116 6.00 8.96 9.82
N ASP A 117 6.19 9.91 10.75
CA ASP A 117 7.24 9.91 11.78
C ASP A 117 7.34 8.59 12.59
#